data_AF-A0AAU0L2L5-F1
#
_entry.id   AF-A0AAU0L2L5-F1
#
_cell.length_a   1.000
_cell.length_b   1.000
_cell.length_c   1.000
_cell.angle_alpha   90.00
_cell.angle_beta   90.00
_cell.angle_gamma   90.00
#
_symmetry.space_group_name_H-M   'P 1'
#
loop_
_entity.id
_entity.type
_entity.pdbx_description
1 polymer ?
#
loop_
_entity_poly.entity_id
_entity_poly.type
_entity_poly.pdbx_seq_one_letter_code
_entity_poly.pdbx_strand_id
1 'polypeptide(L)'
;MHIKTTLMGCCMASLLFVGCSKTNPMLEQHPEYIGQWKSSHSSLVIEKTGQVDYRQNVTQEQKTPDHDLKYAAKSDLKASISDFNAQQFQIGQGEFSQVFKIDRAPYQMNQKWHMQLNGDIYTKQ
;
A
#
# COMPACT_ATOMS: atom_id res chain seq x y z
N MET A 1 46.83 49.58 5.50
CA MET A 1 45.50 50.16 5.18
C MET A 1 45.20 49.78 3.74
N HIS A 2 44.13 49.08 3.36
CA HIS A 2 42.75 49.14 3.81
C HIS A 2 42.09 47.75 3.84
N ILE A 3 41.36 47.53 4.93
CA ILE A 3 40.37 46.46 5.09
C ILE A 3 39.13 46.87 4.29
N LYS A 4 38.61 45.99 3.44
CA LYS A 4 37.26 46.12 2.86
C LYS A 4 36.40 44.97 3.33
N THR A 5 35.65 45.25 4.38
CA THR A 5 34.52 44.47 4.88
C THR A 5 33.30 44.71 3.99
N THR A 6 32.36 43.77 4.02
CA THR A 6 30.90 43.87 3.72
C THR A 6 30.44 43.33 2.37
N LEU A 7 29.75 42.18 2.37
CA LEU A 7 28.30 42.04 2.19
C LEU A 7 27.96 40.54 2.29
N MET A 8 27.13 40.15 3.25
CA MET A 8 25.69 39.93 3.06
C MET A 8 25.39 38.67 2.24
N GLY A 9 25.00 37.62 2.95
CA GLY A 9 24.50 36.37 2.39
C GLY A 9 24.03 35.50 3.54
N CYS A 10 22.86 35.82 4.09
CA CYS A 10 22.19 34.98 5.07
C CYS A 10 21.92 33.64 4.38
N CYS A 11 22.81 32.67 4.56
CA CYS A 11 22.63 31.29 4.11
C CYS A 11 21.42 30.74 4.86
N MET A 12 20.26 30.93 4.26
CA MET A 12 18.99 30.36 4.67
C MET A 12 19.14 28.85 4.56
N ALA A 13 19.54 28.24 5.68
CA ALA A 13 19.70 26.82 5.83
C ALA A 13 18.32 26.19 5.74
N SER A 14 17.96 25.75 4.53
CA SER A 14 16.81 24.90 4.29
C SER A 14 17.03 23.60 5.07
N LEU A 15 16.47 23.50 6.28
CA LEU A 15 16.35 22.23 6.98
C LEU A 15 15.47 21.32 6.11
N LEU A 16 16.13 20.46 5.35
CA LEU A 16 15.50 19.30 4.73
C LEU A 16 15.04 18.41 5.90
N PHE A 17 13.77 18.53 6.27
CA PHE A 17 13.09 17.53 7.07
C PHE A 17 13.01 16.24 6.25
N VAL A 18 14.10 15.47 6.25
CA VAL A 18 14.07 14.08 5.83
C VAL A 18 13.34 13.33 6.96
N GLY A 19 12.02 13.43 6.96
CA GLY A 19 11.17 12.59 7.79
C GLY A 19 11.40 11.16 7.36
N CYS A 20 12.32 10.46 8.03
CA CYS A 20 12.56 9.05 7.83
C CYS A 20 11.33 8.30 8.34
N SER A 21 10.32 8.20 7.47
CA SER A 21 9.11 7.43 7.73
C SER A 21 9.54 5.98 7.94
N LYS A 22 9.50 5.54 9.20
CA LYS A 22 9.81 4.18 9.61
C LYS A 22 8.86 3.21 8.91
N THR A 23 9.39 2.08 8.50
CA THR A 23 8.58 0.99 7.98
C THR A 23 7.65 0.50 9.09
N ASN A 24 6.41 0.16 8.73
CA ASN A 24 5.49 -0.45 9.67
C ASN A 24 6.09 -1.77 10.18
N PRO A 25 6.10 -2.04 11.50
CA PRO A 25 6.68 -3.28 12.04
C PRO A 25 6.13 -4.55 11.39
N MET A 26 4.86 -4.56 10.96
CA MET A 26 4.25 -5.69 10.26
C MET A 26 4.81 -5.93 8.86
N LEU A 27 5.39 -4.90 8.23
CA LEU A 27 6.01 -4.96 6.91
C LEU A 27 7.53 -5.07 6.96
N GLU A 28 8.16 -4.86 8.11
CA GLU A 28 9.62 -5.01 8.25
C GLU A 28 10.08 -6.45 7.96
N GLN A 29 9.27 -7.43 8.34
CA GLN A 29 9.50 -8.86 8.05
C GLN A 29 8.98 -9.30 6.69
N HIS A 30 8.21 -8.43 6.01
CA HIS A 30 7.50 -8.72 4.77
C HIS A 30 7.66 -7.59 3.72
N PRO A 31 8.90 -7.09 3.47
CA PRO A 31 9.13 -5.95 2.59
C PRO A 31 8.69 -6.20 1.15
N GLU A 32 8.61 -7.47 0.73
CA GLU A 32 8.16 -7.89 -0.59
C GLU A 32 6.71 -7.52 -0.91
N TYR A 33 5.88 -7.27 0.11
CA TYR A 33 4.50 -6.80 -0.08
C TYR A 33 4.43 -5.31 -0.43
N ILE A 34 5.45 -4.50 -0.09
CA ILE A 34 5.45 -3.06 -0.34
C ILE A 34 5.50 -2.80 -1.85
N GLY A 35 4.59 -1.94 -2.34
CA GLY A 35 4.55 -1.53 -3.74
C GLY A 35 3.14 -1.44 -4.31
N GLN A 36 3.09 -1.24 -5.63
CA GLN A 36 1.86 -1.16 -6.40
C GLN A 36 1.58 -2.50 -7.05
N TRP A 37 0.39 -3.03 -6.82
CA TRP A 37 -0.05 -4.33 -7.28
C TRP A 37 -1.32 -4.18 -8.09
N LYS A 38 -1.40 -4.94 -9.19
CA LYS A 38 -2.56 -4.88 -10.10
C LYS A 38 -3.00 -6.28 -10.49
N SER A 39 -4.31 -6.52 -10.43
CA SER A 39 -4.96 -7.70 -10.97
C SER A 39 -5.85 -7.30 -12.17
N SER A 40 -6.61 -8.25 -12.72
CA SER A 40 -7.66 -7.93 -13.70
C SER A 40 -8.79 -7.08 -13.10
N HIS A 41 -9.10 -7.27 -11.82
CA HIS A 41 -10.33 -6.73 -11.19
C HIS A 41 -10.05 -5.67 -10.13
N SER A 42 -8.80 -5.41 -9.77
CA SER A 42 -8.47 -4.49 -8.68
C SER A 42 -7.03 -3.98 -8.75
N SER A 43 -6.75 -2.97 -7.94
CA SER A 43 -5.41 -2.49 -7.64
C SER A 43 -5.23 -2.33 -6.12
N LEU A 44 -4.00 -2.56 -5.67
CA LEU A 44 -3.61 -2.45 -4.28
C LEU A 44 -2.27 -1.71 -4.20
N VAL A 45 -2.20 -0.62 -3.44
CA VAL A 45 -0.95 0.08 -3.12
C VAL A 45 -0.66 -0.12 -1.65
N ILE A 46 0.44 -0.81 -1.33
CA ILE A 46 0.91 -1.02 0.04
C ILE A 46 2.12 -0.11 0.24
N GLU A 47 1.97 0.93 1.06
CA GLU A 47 3.06 1.82 1.43
C GLU A 47 3.90 1.22 2.57
N LYS A 48 5.18 1.60 2.63
CA LYS A 48 6.08 1.20 3.72
C LYS A 48 5.55 1.55 5.12
N THR A 49 4.72 2.58 5.22
CA THR A 49 4.09 3.06 6.47
C THR A 49 2.97 2.12 6.96
N GLY A 50 2.60 1.12 6.16
CA GLY A 50 1.46 0.24 6.42
C GLY A 50 0.14 0.83 5.94
N GLN A 51 0.13 2.01 5.33
CA GLN A 51 -1.04 2.54 4.65
C GLN A 51 -1.31 1.72 3.38
N VAL A 52 -2.56 1.32 3.19
CA VAL A 52 -3.01 0.61 1.99
C VAL A 52 -4.10 1.40 1.28
N ASP A 53 -4.01 1.52 -0.05
CA ASP A 53 -5.07 2.01 -0.94
C ASP A 53 -5.52 0.82 -1.81
N TYR A 54 -6.74 0.35 -1.60
CA TYR A 54 -7.37 -0.71 -2.36
C TYR A 54 -8.47 -0.12 -3.24
N ARG A 55 -8.50 -0.52 -4.51
CA ARG A 55 -9.54 -0.13 -5.46
C ARG A 55 -10.00 -1.33 -6.27
N GLN A 56 -11.30 -1.53 -6.36
CA GLN A 56 -11.92 -2.53 -7.22
C GLN A 56 -12.31 -1.87 -8.55
N ASN A 57 -11.83 -2.44 -9.65
CA ASN A 57 -12.19 -2.03 -11.00
C ASN A 57 -13.59 -2.58 -11.31
N VAL A 58 -14.63 -1.80 -11.02
CA VAL A 58 -16.00 -2.15 -11.41
C VAL A 58 -16.19 -1.82 -12.89
N THR A 59 -16.07 -2.82 -13.77
CA THR A 59 -16.63 -2.72 -15.13
C THR A 59 -18.15 -2.77 -14.99
N GLN A 60 -18.86 -1.78 -15.55
CA GLN A 60 -20.28 -1.48 -15.29
C GLN A 60 -21.30 -2.60 -15.62
N GLU A 61 -20.88 -3.77 -16.11
CA GLU A 61 -21.79 -4.81 -16.62
C GLU A 61 -22.17 -5.89 -15.60
N GLN A 62 -21.53 -5.96 -14.42
CA GLN A 62 -21.78 -7.04 -13.43
C GLN A 62 -22.23 -6.47 -12.08
N LYS A 63 -23.45 -5.91 -12.04
CA LYS A 63 -24.22 -5.80 -10.80
C LYS A 63 -25.24 -6.92 -10.76
N THR A 64 -24.86 -8.08 -10.24
CA THR A 64 -25.80 -9.11 -9.82
C THR A 64 -26.23 -8.83 -8.38
N PRO A 65 -27.55 -8.73 -8.07
CA PRO A 65 -28.05 -8.38 -6.74
C PRO A 65 -27.75 -9.38 -5.60
N ASP A 66 -27.21 -10.57 -5.91
CA ASP A 66 -27.13 -11.70 -4.95
C ASP A 66 -25.79 -11.83 -4.20
N HIS A 67 -24.75 -11.04 -4.51
CA HIS A 67 -23.42 -11.16 -3.89
C HIS A 67 -23.15 -10.18 -2.73
N ASP A 68 -24.17 -9.41 -2.30
CA ASP A 68 -24.00 -8.19 -1.50
C ASP A 68 -24.00 -8.36 0.03
N LEU A 69 -24.08 -9.58 0.60
CA LEU A 69 -24.32 -9.71 2.04
C LEU A 69 -23.17 -10.23 2.92
N LYS A 70 -21.97 -10.48 2.39
CA LYS A 70 -20.81 -10.84 3.25
C LYS A 70 -19.47 -10.17 2.93
N TYR A 71 -19.32 -9.60 1.74
CA TYR A 71 -18.09 -8.92 1.33
C TYR A 71 -18.46 -7.65 0.57
N ALA A 72 -19.05 -6.69 1.27
CA ALA A 72 -19.14 -5.32 0.77
C ALA A 72 -17.74 -4.70 0.81
N ALA A 73 -16.85 -5.19 -0.07
CA ALA A 73 -15.61 -4.51 -0.36
C ALA A 73 -16.02 -3.12 -0.86
N LYS A 74 -15.81 -2.10 -0.02
CA LYS A 74 -15.98 -0.72 -0.46
C LYS A 74 -15.10 -0.58 -1.69
N SER A 75 -15.71 -0.16 -2.81
CA SER A 75 -15.07 -0.11 -4.14
C SER A 75 -13.73 0.60 -4.10
N ASP A 76 -13.57 1.56 -3.18
CA ASP A 76 -12.30 2.18 -2.84
C ASP A 76 -12.16 2.24 -1.31
N LEU A 77 -11.04 1.76 -0.79
CA LEU A 77 -10.73 1.74 0.64
C LEU A 77 -9.27 2.15 0.86
N LYS A 78 -9.08 3.23 1.62
CA LYS A 78 -7.77 3.63 2.13
C LYS A 78 -7.71 3.44 3.64
N ALA A 79 -6.93 2.48 4.10
CA ALA A 79 -6.79 2.17 5.53
C ALA A 79 -5.42 1.57 5.87
N SER A 80 -5.00 1.71 7.13
CA SER A 80 -3.75 1.11 7.62
C SER A 80 -3.91 -0.39 7.86
N ILE A 81 -2.84 -1.15 7.66
CA ILE A 81 -2.73 -2.55 8.10
C ILE A 81 -2.94 -2.59 9.62
N SER A 82 -3.87 -3.42 10.06
CA SER A 82 -4.22 -3.63 11.47
C SER A 82 -3.89 -5.02 11.98
N ASP A 83 -3.75 -5.99 11.09
CA ASP A 83 -3.28 -7.35 11.39
C ASP A 83 -2.54 -7.93 10.19
N PHE A 84 -1.52 -8.75 10.44
CA PHE A 84 -0.72 -9.39 9.39
C PHE A 84 -0.14 -10.71 9.88
N ASN A 85 -0.38 -11.80 9.15
CA ASN A 85 0.23 -13.09 9.38
C ASN A 85 0.42 -13.84 8.05
N ALA A 86 0.86 -15.10 8.10
CA ALA A 86 1.18 -15.87 6.90
C ALA A 86 -0.05 -16.21 6.02
N GLN A 87 -1.26 -16.16 6.57
CA GLN A 87 -2.50 -16.59 5.91
C GLN A 87 -3.35 -15.42 5.45
N GLN A 88 -3.22 -14.25 6.06
CA GLN A 88 -3.99 -13.06 5.72
C GLN A 88 -3.34 -11.77 6.22
N PHE A 89 -3.77 -10.65 5.66
CA PHE A 89 -3.63 -9.35 6.29
C PHE A 89 -4.96 -8.61 6.31
N GLN A 90 -5.13 -7.73 7.30
CA GLN A 90 -6.31 -6.91 7.49
C GLN A 90 -5.92 -5.44 7.40
N ILE A 91 -6.77 -4.64 6.76
CA ILE A 91 -6.69 -3.18 6.80
C ILE A 91 -7.93 -2.61 7.48
N GLY A 92 -7.79 -1.46 8.15
CA GLY A 92 -8.88 -0.84 8.90
C GLY A 92 -9.18 -1.54 10.22
N GLN A 93 -10.21 -1.08 10.95
CA GLN A 93 -10.57 -1.63 12.27
C GLN A 93 -12.09 -1.78 12.41
N GLY A 94 -12.51 -2.81 13.16
CA GLY A 94 -13.93 -3.08 13.43
C GLY A 94 -14.75 -3.32 12.15
N GLU A 95 -15.96 -2.77 12.12
CA GLU A 95 -16.93 -2.88 11.01
C GLU A 95 -16.44 -2.24 9.69
N PHE A 96 -15.34 -1.48 9.72
CA PHE A 96 -14.75 -0.85 8.52
C PHE A 96 -13.44 -1.52 8.10
N SER A 97 -13.21 -2.76 8.54
CA SER A 97 -12.05 -3.55 8.14
C SER A 97 -12.28 -4.30 6.82
N GLN A 98 -11.18 -4.60 6.14
CA GLN A 98 -11.15 -5.49 4.98
C GLN A 98 -10.05 -6.52 5.19
N VAL A 99 -10.40 -7.79 5.01
CA VAL A 99 -9.45 -8.92 5.11
C VAL A 99 -9.05 -9.37 3.71
N PHE A 100 -7.76 -9.60 3.53
CA PHE A 100 -7.17 -10.18 2.33
C PHE A 100 -6.53 -11.51 2.71
N LYS A 101 -7.13 -12.60 2.27
CA LYS A 101 -6.55 -13.94 2.40
C LYS A 101 -5.35 -14.06 1.47
N ILE A 102 -4.22 -14.50 2.00
CA ILE A 102 -3.00 -14.78 1.25
C ILE A 102 -3.07 -16.24 0.78
N ASP A 103 -3.45 -16.44 -0.48
CA ASP A 103 -3.40 -17.77 -1.09
C ASP A 103 -1.95 -18.12 -1.50
N ARG A 104 -1.17 -17.11 -1.89
CA ARG A 104 0.26 -17.23 -2.12
C ARG A 104 0.98 -15.91 -1.83
N ALA A 105 1.96 -15.96 -0.92
CA ALA A 105 2.85 -14.83 -0.62
C ALA A 105 3.63 -14.37 -1.87
N PRO A 106 4.15 -13.13 -1.90
CA PRO A 106 4.89 -12.61 -3.04
C PRO A 106 6.02 -13.53 -3.50
N TYR A 107 6.03 -13.81 -4.81
CA TYR A 107 7.00 -14.67 -5.46
C TYR A 107 7.41 -14.09 -6.82
N GLN A 108 8.61 -14.42 -7.28
CA GLN A 108 9.07 -14.01 -8.60
C GLN A 108 8.78 -15.09 -9.64
N MET A 109 8.22 -14.67 -10.77
CA MET A 109 8.04 -15.50 -11.96
C MET A 109 8.31 -14.64 -13.19
N ASN A 110 9.24 -15.07 -14.05
CA ASN A 110 9.65 -14.33 -15.24
C ASN A 110 10.08 -12.88 -14.93
N GLN A 111 10.90 -12.71 -13.88
CA GLN A 111 11.43 -11.42 -13.40
C GLN A 111 10.36 -10.42 -12.92
N LYS A 112 9.09 -10.83 -12.80
CA LYS A 112 8.01 -10.03 -12.23
C LYS A 112 7.59 -10.60 -10.90
N TRP A 113 7.23 -9.71 -9.98
CA TRP A 113 6.64 -10.10 -8.71
C TRP A 113 5.15 -10.37 -8.88
N HIS A 114 4.71 -11.48 -8.32
CA HIS A 114 3.32 -11.92 -8.28
C HIS A 114 2.93 -12.22 -6.85
N MET A 115 1.66 -12.02 -6.50
CA MET A 115 1.07 -12.53 -5.27
C MET A 115 -0.37 -12.97 -5.56
N GLN A 116 -0.92 -13.87 -4.74
CA GLN A 116 -2.30 -14.29 -4.89
C GLN A 116 -3.09 -13.95 -3.63
N LEU A 117 -4.11 -13.11 -3.79
CA LEU A 117 -4.99 -12.69 -2.70
C LEU A 117 -6.45 -12.95 -3.07
N ASN A 118 -7.22 -13.57 -2.18
CA ASN A 118 -8.64 -13.87 -2.39
C ASN A 118 -8.95 -14.56 -3.75
N GLY A 119 -8.04 -15.41 -4.23
CA GLY A 119 -8.13 -16.09 -5.53
C GLY A 119 -7.53 -15.30 -6.70
N ASP A 120 -7.42 -13.97 -6.60
CA ASP A 120 -6.92 -13.11 -7.67
C ASP A 120 -5.38 -13.05 -7.70
N ILE A 121 -4.81 -13.08 -8.90
CA ILE A 121 -3.37 -12.91 -9.12
C ILE A 121 -3.08 -11.42 -9.33
N TYR A 122 -2.18 -10.89 -8.52
CA TYR A 122 -1.67 -9.53 -8.62
C TYR A 122 -0.24 -9.55 -9.15
N THR A 123 0.06 -8.65 -10.07
CA THR A 123 1.42 -8.38 -10.56
C THR A 123 1.90 -7.02 -10.07
N LYS A 124 3.12 -6.96 -9.52
CA LYS A 124 3.74 -5.69 -9.12
C LYS A 124 4.07 -4.86 -10.37
N GLN A 125 3.78 -3.56 -10.33
CA GLN A 125 4.06 -2.60 -11.40
C GLN A 125 5.47 -2.00 -11.28
#